data_AF-X1UG65-F1
#
_entry.id   AF-X1UG65-F1
#
_cell.length_a   1.000
_cell.length_b   1.000
_cell.length_c   1.000
_cell.angle_alpha   90.00
_cell.angle_beta   90.00
_cell.angle_gamma   90.00
#
_symmetry.space_group_name_H-M   'P 1'
#
loop_
_entity.id
_entity.type
_entity.pdbx_description
1 polymer ?
#
loop_
_entity_poly.entity_id
_entity_poly.type
_entity_poly.pdbx_seq_one_letter_code
_entity_poly.pdbx_strand_id
1 'polypeptide(L)'
;TNGLLIDHKWAKILSHGAKVVSISINAAQKATHEYINRGSNFDNLLSNIHNLRSSIAKNKSNTLINGKMTLTVHNLKEIPEFITSYKKLGFDKINFGFVRKTVPKYLEMHPDFKEQLKTEINDKLHSATKAEMDLLRLSQLDLLQS
;
A
#
# COMPACT_ATOMS: atom_id res chain seq x y z
N THR A 1 3.66 -2.51 10.91
CA THR A 1 3.62 -3.98 11.12
C THR A 1 3.47 -4.66 9.77
N ASN A 2 3.86 -5.93 9.62
CA ASN A 2 3.60 -6.73 8.41
C ASN A 2 2.16 -7.30 8.37
N GLY A 3 1.36 -7.06 9.42
CA GLY A 3 -0.07 -7.40 9.46
C GLY A 3 -0.37 -8.88 9.75
N LEU A 4 0.61 -9.77 9.76
CA LEU A 4 0.39 -11.22 9.87
C LEU A 4 -0.04 -11.69 11.27
N LEU A 5 0.28 -10.92 12.32
CA LEU A 5 -0.03 -11.25 13.72
C LEU A 5 -1.21 -10.45 14.29
N ILE A 6 -2.00 -9.76 13.46
CA ILE A 6 -3.19 -9.03 13.91
C ILE A 6 -4.37 -9.99 14.03
N ASP A 7 -4.31 -10.85 15.06
CA ASP A 7 -5.42 -11.71 15.46
C ASP A 7 -6.57 -10.91 16.10
N HIS A 8 -7.65 -11.58 16.52
CA HIS A 8 -8.80 -10.93 17.15
C HIS A 8 -8.45 -10.12 18.41
N LYS A 9 -7.47 -10.59 19.21
CA LYS A 9 -7.06 -9.89 20.43
C LYS A 9 -6.35 -8.60 20.08
N TRP A 10 -5.38 -8.66 19.16
CA TRP A 10 -4.68 -7.48 18.68
C TRP A 10 -5.59 -6.51 17.94
N ALA A 11 -6.51 -7.01 17.11
CA ALA A 11 -7.51 -6.17 16.44
C ALA A 11 -8.33 -5.34 17.44
N LYS A 12 -8.77 -5.96 18.54
CA LYS A 12 -9.48 -5.26 19.62
C LYS A 12 -8.62 -4.20 20.29
N ILE A 13 -7.37 -4.53 20.64
CA ILE A 13 -6.43 -3.58 21.28
C ILE A 13 -6.14 -2.38 20.36
N LEU A 14 -5.76 -2.66 19.12
CA LEU A 14 -5.41 -1.64 18.13
C LEU A 14 -6.58 -0.71 17.84
N SER A 15 -7.80 -1.25 17.73
CA SER A 15 -9.00 -0.44 17.51
C SER A 15 -9.33 0.52 18.67
N HIS A 16 -8.85 0.29 19.89
CA HIS A 16 -9.05 1.22 21.01
C HIS A 16 -7.90 2.22 21.17
N GLY A 17 -6.66 1.74 21.04
CA GLY A 17 -5.48 2.50 21.44
C GLY A 17 -4.77 3.25 20.32
N ALA A 18 -4.97 2.86 19.06
CA ALA A 18 -4.20 3.42 17.94
C ALA A 18 -5.01 4.47 17.18
N LYS A 19 -4.43 5.64 16.94
CA LYS A 19 -4.96 6.62 15.98
C LYS A 19 -4.79 6.12 14.54
N VAL A 20 -3.65 5.51 14.23
CA VAL A 20 -3.33 4.97 12.91
C VAL A 20 -2.60 3.63 13.06
N VAL A 21 -3.02 2.62 12.32
CA VAL A 21 -2.33 1.33 12.18
C VAL A 21 -1.73 1.26 10.78
N SER A 22 -0.39 1.33 10.68
CA SER A 22 0.32 1.21 9.40
C SER A 22 0.74 -0.23 9.12
N ILE A 23 0.23 -0.77 8.02
CA ILE A 23 0.42 -2.16 7.58
C ILE A 23 1.21 -2.16 6.27
N SER A 24 2.31 -2.91 6.24
CA SER A 24 3.12 -3.08 5.04
C SER A 24 2.47 -4.09 4.08
N ILE A 25 2.24 -3.67 2.85
CA ILE A 25 1.71 -4.50 1.76
C ILE A 25 2.54 -4.23 0.51
N ASN A 26 3.30 -5.21 0.03
CA ASN A 26 4.28 -4.98 -1.03
C ASN A 26 3.75 -5.23 -2.44
N ALA A 27 2.44 -5.47 -2.59
CA ALA A 27 1.79 -5.67 -3.88
C ALA A 27 0.26 -5.58 -3.73
N ALA A 28 -0.43 -5.19 -4.80
CA ALA A 28 -1.89 -5.31 -4.88
C ALA A 28 -2.31 -6.76 -5.15
N GLN A 29 -1.42 -7.55 -5.79
CA GLN A 29 -1.69 -8.93 -6.15
C GLN A 29 -0.97 -9.93 -5.24
N LYS A 30 -1.63 -11.07 -4.97
CA LYS A 30 -1.10 -12.17 -4.16
C LYS A 30 0.26 -12.66 -4.64
N ALA A 31 0.37 -12.96 -5.94
CA ALA A 31 1.59 -13.56 -6.52
C ALA A 31 2.83 -12.68 -6.27
N THR A 32 2.72 -11.38 -6.53
CA THR A 32 3.81 -10.44 -6.30
C THR A 32 4.05 -10.19 -4.82
N HIS A 33 2.99 -10.16 -4.00
CA HIS A 33 3.14 -9.99 -2.55
C HIS A 33 3.97 -11.13 -1.95
N GLU A 34 3.62 -12.38 -2.28
CA GLU A 34 4.27 -13.58 -1.74
C GLU A 34 5.66 -13.78 -2.35
N TYR A 35 5.89 -13.37 -3.59
CA TYR A 35 7.21 -13.34 -4.20
C TYR A 35 8.17 -12.38 -3.46
N ILE A 36 7.70 -11.17 -3.15
CA ILE A 36 8.52 -10.15 -2.47
C ILE A 36 8.66 -10.48 -0.97
N ASN A 37 7.58 -10.91 -0.32
CA ASN A 37 7.55 -11.23 1.10
C ASN A 37 7.57 -12.74 1.31
N ARG A 38 8.76 -13.35 1.22
CA ARG A 38 8.93 -14.78 1.50
C ARG A 38 8.34 -15.14 2.87
N GLY A 39 7.43 -16.11 2.88
CA GLY A 39 6.73 -16.56 4.09
C GLY A 39 5.51 -15.72 4.50
N SER A 40 5.15 -14.68 3.73
CA SER A 40 3.86 -14.01 3.87
C SER A 40 2.77 -14.82 3.19
N ASN A 41 1.54 -14.70 3.69
CA ASN A 41 0.34 -15.24 3.07
C ASN A 41 -0.63 -14.07 2.85
N PHE A 42 -0.92 -13.78 1.58
CA PHE A 42 -1.72 -12.60 1.21
C PHE A 42 -3.15 -12.70 1.77
N ASP A 43 -3.74 -13.89 1.74
CA ASP A 43 -5.11 -14.11 2.20
C ASP A 43 -5.22 -13.91 3.73
N ASN A 44 -4.21 -14.38 4.48
CA ASN A 44 -4.12 -14.15 5.92
C ASN A 44 -3.96 -12.66 6.23
N LEU A 45 -3.17 -11.92 5.46
CA LEU A 45 -3.05 -10.47 5.61
C LEU A 45 -4.39 -9.76 5.40
N LEU A 46 -5.12 -10.11 4.34
CA LEU A 46 -6.45 -9.53 4.08
C LEU A 46 -7.47 -9.90 5.16
N SER A 47 -7.46 -11.14 5.63
CA SER A 47 -8.29 -11.59 6.76
C SER A 47 -8.02 -10.78 8.02
N ASN A 48 -6.75 -10.54 8.34
CA ASN A 48 -6.34 -9.73 9.49
C ASN A 48 -6.75 -8.25 9.36
N ILE A 49 -6.65 -7.68 8.15
CA ILE A 49 -7.14 -6.31 7.89
C ILE A 49 -8.66 -6.26 8.07
N HIS A 50 -9.39 -7.26 7.57
CA HIS A 50 -10.84 -7.34 7.74
C HIS A 50 -11.24 -7.47 9.22
N ASN A 51 -10.52 -8.28 10.00
CA ASN A 51 -10.74 -8.41 11.45
C ASN A 51 -10.50 -7.08 12.19
N LEU A 52 -9.47 -6.34 11.80
CA LEU A 52 -9.20 -5.00 12.33
C LEU A 52 -10.33 -4.03 11.96
N ARG A 53 -10.79 -4.02 10.71
CA ARG A 53 -11.93 -3.20 10.26
C ARG A 53 -13.20 -3.48 11.05
N SER A 54 -13.55 -4.75 11.21
CA SER A 54 -14.70 -5.18 11.99
C SER A 54 -14.61 -4.75 13.45
N SER A 55 -13.39 -4.80 14.03
CA SER A 55 -13.14 -4.32 15.40
C SER A 55 -13.30 -2.80 15.53
N ILE A 56 -12.76 -2.03 14.56
CA ILE A 56 -12.91 -0.57 14.51
C ILE A 56 -14.39 -0.18 14.42
N ALA A 57 -15.15 -0.83 13.54
CA ALA A 57 -16.58 -0.59 13.38
C ALA A 57 -17.38 -0.93 14.65
N LYS A 58 -17.14 -2.13 15.22
CA LYS A 58 -17.80 -2.58 16.46
C LYS A 58 -17.55 -1.63 17.63
N ASN A 59 -16.34 -1.08 17.72
CA ASN A 59 -15.94 -0.21 18.81
C ASN A 59 -16.21 1.28 18.53
N LYS A 60 -16.80 1.62 17.36
CA LYS A 60 -17.03 3.00 16.91
C LYS A 60 -15.77 3.87 17.02
N SER A 61 -14.62 3.27 16.71
CA SER A 61 -13.33 3.94 16.82
C SER A 61 -13.02 4.76 15.58
N ASN A 62 -12.22 5.82 15.77
CA ASN A 62 -11.67 6.65 14.70
C ASN A 62 -10.28 6.19 14.24
N THR A 63 -9.85 4.97 14.60
CA THR A 63 -8.60 4.37 14.11
C THR A 63 -8.61 4.28 12.58
N LEU A 64 -7.56 4.79 11.96
CA LEU A 64 -7.33 4.66 10.51
C LEU A 64 -6.37 3.50 10.22
N ILE A 65 -6.58 2.79 9.12
CA ILE A 65 -5.64 1.80 8.60
C ILE A 65 -4.88 2.41 7.42
N ASN A 66 -3.56 2.49 7.54
CA ASN A 66 -2.69 2.99 6.46
C ASN A 66 -1.96 1.83 5.78
N GLY A 67 -2.13 1.69 4.46
CA GLY A 67 -1.41 0.74 3.63
C GLY A 67 -0.07 1.32 3.17
N LYS A 68 1.04 0.65 3.50
CA LYS A 68 2.39 1.06 3.09
C LYS A 68 2.97 0.11 2.06
N MET A 69 3.17 0.58 0.83
CA MET A 69 3.82 -0.19 -0.22
C MET A 69 5.30 0.15 -0.33
N THR A 70 6.17 -0.85 -0.17
CA THR A 70 7.61 -0.70 -0.45
C THR A 70 7.88 -1.08 -1.90
N LEU A 71 8.21 -0.09 -2.71
CA LEU A 71 8.52 -0.26 -4.12
C LEU A 71 9.87 -0.95 -4.30
N THR A 72 9.85 -1.98 -5.14
CA THR A 72 10.99 -2.77 -5.63
C THR A 72 10.86 -2.85 -7.15
N VAL A 73 11.92 -3.26 -7.86
CA VAL A 73 11.87 -3.40 -9.33
C VAL A 73 10.77 -4.35 -9.81
N HIS A 74 10.31 -5.27 -8.95
CA HIS A 74 9.32 -6.29 -9.30
C HIS A 74 7.86 -5.83 -9.17
N ASN A 75 7.58 -4.77 -8.40
CA ASN A 75 6.21 -4.31 -8.12
C ASN A 75 5.92 -2.88 -8.60
N LEU A 76 6.84 -2.22 -9.32
CA LEU A 76 6.62 -0.87 -9.85
C LEU A 76 5.36 -0.80 -10.71
N LYS A 77 5.10 -1.83 -11.54
CA LYS A 77 3.91 -1.94 -12.39
C LYS A 77 2.58 -2.04 -11.63
N GLU A 78 2.61 -2.30 -10.33
CA GLU A 78 1.39 -2.44 -9.51
C GLU A 78 0.98 -1.16 -8.79
N ILE A 79 1.76 -0.08 -8.90
CA ILE A 79 1.40 1.20 -8.29
C ILE A 79 0.00 1.67 -8.74
N PRO A 80 -0.37 1.64 -10.05
CA PRO A 80 -1.70 2.06 -10.50
C PRO A 80 -2.83 1.19 -9.92
N GLU A 81 -2.62 -0.12 -9.85
CA GLU A 81 -3.60 -1.05 -9.27
C GLU A 81 -3.76 -0.82 -7.76
N PHE A 82 -2.66 -0.58 -7.04
CA PHE A 82 -2.71 -0.29 -5.61
C PHE A 82 -3.48 1.02 -5.32
N ILE A 83 -3.26 2.07 -6.13
CA ILE A 83 -3.99 3.35 -6.05
C ILE A 83 -5.50 3.14 -6.19
N THR A 84 -5.94 2.22 -7.04
CA THR A 84 -7.38 2.00 -7.29
C THR A 84 -8.02 0.95 -6.37
N SER A 85 -7.23 0.05 -5.79
CA SER A 85 -7.73 -1.07 -4.99
C SER A 85 -7.60 -0.89 -3.47
N TYR A 86 -6.80 0.06 -2.97
CA TYR A 86 -6.48 0.16 -1.53
C TYR A 86 -7.71 0.18 -0.60
N LYS A 87 -8.80 0.85 -0.99
CA LYS A 87 -10.06 0.86 -0.22
C LYS A 87 -10.68 -0.54 -0.15
N LYS A 88 -10.69 -1.27 -1.27
CA LYS A 88 -11.19 -2.66 -1.34
C LYS A 88 -10.33 -3.61 -0.51
N LEU A 89 -9.03 -3.33 -0.42
CA LEU A 89 -8.09 -4.05 0.46
C LEU A 89 -8.27 -3.69 1.94
N GLY A 90 -9.12 -2.73 2.27
CA GLY A 90 -9.44 -2.34 3.64
C GLY A 90 -8.59 -1.19 4.19
N PHE A 91 -7.84 -0.45 3.37
CA PHE A 91 -7.08 0.72 3.82
C PHE A 91 -7.92 2.00 3.78
N ASP A 92 -7.66 2.92 4.71
CA ASP A 92 -8.20 4.29 4.68
C ASP A 92 -7.29 5.22 3.90
N LYS A 93 -5.98 5.03 4.06
CA LYS A 93 -4.92 5.82 3.46
C LYS A 93 -3.84 4.93 2.90
N ILE A 94 -3.06 5.45 1.96
CA ILE A 94 -1.86 4.78 1.46
C ILE A 94 -0.65 5.69 1.43
N ASN A 95 0.52 5.07 1.59
CA ASN A 95 1.79 5.72 1.33
C ASN A 95 2.80 4.76 0.72
N PHE A 96 3.85 5.36 0.15
CA PHE A 96 4.88 4.64 -0.57
C PHE A 96 6.22 4.78 0.13
N GLY A 97 7.05 3.75 0.01
CA GLY A 97 8.50 3.78 0.22
C GLY A 97 9.17 3.11 -0.97
N PHE A 98 10.49 3.20 -1.12
CA PHE A 98 11.17 2.49 -2.20
C PHE A 98 12.58 2.06 -1.78
N VAL A 99 13.08 1.00 -2.40
CA VAL A 99 14.47 0.56 -2.23
C VAL A 99 15.40 1.52 -2.97
N ARG A 100 16.01 2.45 -2.22
CA ARG A 100 16.87 3.53 -2.76
C ARG A 100 18.02 3.03 -3.64
N LYS A 101 18.54 1.83 -3.36
CA LYS A 101 19.68 1.25 -4.10
C LYS A 101 19.31 0.79 -5.51
N THR A 102 18.06 0.39 -5.75
CA THR A 102 17.68 -0.32 -6.97
C THR A 102 16.61 0.39 -7.78
N VAL A 103 15.60 0.99 -7.14
CA VAL A 103 14.45 1.58 -7.85
C VAL A 103 14.84 2.78 -8.71
N PRO A 104 15.57 3.80 -8.19
CA PRO A 104 15.95 4.95 -9.02
C PRO A 104 16.77 4.55 -10.25
N LYS A 105 17.81 3.73 -10.03
CA LYS A 105 18.67 3.21 -11.12
C LYS A 105 17.87 2.41 -12.15
N TYR A 106 16.89 1.61 -11.72
CA TYR A 106 16.05 0.86 -12.65
C TYR A 106 15.22 1.78 -13.53
N LEU A 107 14.58 2.80 -12.96
CA LEU A 107 13.77 3.77 -13.72
C LEU A 107 14.63 4.60 -14.69
N GLU A 108 15.85 4.97 -14.30
CA GLU A 108 16.81 5.66 -15.18
C GLU A 108 17.22 4.80 -16.38
N MET A 109 17.41 3.50 -16.18
CA MET A 109 17.78 2.56 -17.25
C MET A 109 16.61 2.18 -18.17
N HIS A 110 15.36 2.49 -17.78
CA HIS A 110 14.15 2.10 -18.52
C HIS A 110 13.20 3.32 -18.69
N PRO A 111 13.60 4.33 -19.48
CA PRO A 111 12.83 5.58 -19.61
C PRO A 111 11.42 5.34 -20.17
N ASP A 112 11.25 4.46 -21.17
CA ASP A 112 9.94 4.17 -21.75
C ASP A 112 8.98 3.57 -20.72
N PHE A 113 9.48 2.64 -19.90
CA PHE A 113 8.72 2.06 -18.80
C PHE A 113 8.37 3.13 -17.75
N LYS A 114 9.30 4.03 -17.41
CA LYS A 114 9.06 5.11 -16.46
C LYS A 114 7.95 6.04 -16.97
N GLU A 115 7.99 6.45 -18.23
CA GLU A 115 6.98 7.34 -18.82
C GLU A 115 5.61 6.66 -18.94
N GLN A 116 5.57 5.38 -19.29
CA GLN A 116 4.34 4.59 -19.27
C GLN A 116 3.76 4.54 -17.85
N LEU A 117 4.59 4.15 -16.87
CA LEU A 117 4.16 4.05 -15.47
C LEU A 117 3.70 5.40 -14.92
N LYS A 118 4.37 6.49 -15.28
CA LYS A 118 3.98 7.86 -14.95
C LYS A 118 2.59 8.16 -15.50
N THR A 119 2.34 7.91 -16.78
CA THR A 119 1.02 8.09 -17.39
C THR A 119 -0.06 7.32 -16.64
N GLU A 120 0.14 6.02 -16.43
CA GLU A 120 -0.83 5.15 -15.75
C GLU A 120 -1.12 5.60 -14.30
N ILE A 121 -0.10 6.02 -13.55
CA ILE A 121 -0.27 6.56 -12.19
C ILE A 121 -1.14 7.81 -12.22
N ASN A 122 -0.85 8.76 -13.10
CA ASN A 122 -1.58 10.03 -13.16
C ASN A 122 -3.03 9.83 -13.58
N ASP A 123 -3.30 8.93 -14.53
CA ASP A 123 -4.65 8.54 -14.94
C ASP A 123 -5.46 8.01 -13.75
N LYS A 124 -4.87 7.13 -12.93
CA LYS A 124 -5.56 6.61 -11.74
C LYS A 124 -5.76 7.66 -10.66
N LEU A 125 -4.80 8.57 -10.49
CA LEU A 125 -4.90 9.68 -9.54
C LEU A 125 -6.00 10.70 -9.88
N HIS A 126 -6.39 10.83 -11.16
CA HIS A 126 -7.51 11.70 -11.54
C HIS A 126 -8.84 11.21 -10.95
N SER A 127 -8.99 9.89 -10.81
CA SER A 127 -10.18 9.26 -10.25
C SER A 127 -10.13 9.06 -8.72
N ALA A 128 -9.00 9.35 -8.08
CA ALA A 128 -8.74 9.00 -6.68
C ALA A 128 -8.71 10.22 -5.74
N THR A 129 -9.07 10.02 -4.48
CA THR A 129 -9.03 11.08 -3.46
C THR A 129 -7.59 11.33 -2.99
N LYS A 130 -6.91 12.31 -3.59
CA LYS A 130 -5.50 12.65 -3.28
C LYS A 130 -5.22 12.91 -1.79
N ALA A 131 -6.19 13.41 -1.02
CA ALA A 131 -6.03 13.67 0.41
C ALA A 131 -5.78 12.40 1.27
N GLU A 132 -6.07 11.22 0.72
CA GLU A 132 -5.87 9.93 1.38
C GLU A 132 -4.54 9.27 1.01
N MET A 133 -3.73 9.93 0.18
CA MET A 133 -2.52 9.37 -0.41
C MET A 133 -1.32 10.27 -0.12
N ASP A 134 -0.27 9.71 0.49
CA ASP A 134 1.03 10.37 0.56
C ASP A 134 1.86 10.02 -0.69
N LEU A 135 1.88 10.96 -1.63
CA LEU A 135 2.51 10.81 -2.94
C LEU A 135 3.96 11.31 -2.99
N LEU A 136 4.53 11.77 -1.86
CA LEU A 136 5.86 12.39 -1.83
C LEU A 136 6.94 11.48 -2.44
N ARG A 137 6.87 10.17 -2.18
CA ARG A 137 7.86 9.22 -2.73
C ARG A 137 7.70 8.97 -4.21
N LEU A 138 6.48 9.08 -4.76
CA LEU A 138 6.27 9.00 -6.21
C LEU A 138 6.80 10.26 -6.89
N SER A 139 6.60 11.43 -6.29
CA SER A 139 7.20 12.69 -6.75
C SER A 139 8.74 12.63 -6.77
N GLN A 140 9.37 12.07 -5.73
CA GLN A 140 10.83 11.90 -5.68
C GLN A 140 11.40 10.97 -6.76
N LEU A 141 10.57 10.08 -7.31
CA LEU A 141 10.93 9.19 -8.42
C LEU A 141 10.55 9.78 -9.78
N ASP A 142 10.03 11.01 -9.82
CA ASP A 142 9.53 11.68 -11.01
C ASP A 142 8.45 10.83 -11.73
N LEU A 143 7.53 10.26 -10.94
CA LEU A 143 6.39 9.47 -11.41
C LEU A 143 5.06 10.24 -11.36
N LEU A 144 5.08 11.52 -10.99
CA LEU A 144 3.92 12.41 -11.00
C LEU A 144 4.10 13.48 -12.07
N GLN A 145 3.02 13.87 -12.74
CA GLN A 145 3.04 15.04 -13.61
C GLN A 145 3.14 16.32 -12.77
N SER A 146 3.91 17.27 -13.28
CA SER A 146 4.13 18.61 -12.71
C SER A 146 2.86 19.45 -12.72
#